data_AF-A0A6N2RKK8-F1
#
_entry.id   AF-A0A6N2RKK8-F1
#
_cell.length_a   1.000
_cell.length_b   1.000
_cell.length_c   1.000
_cell.angle_alpha   90.00
_cell.angle_beta   90.00
_cell.angle_gamma   90.00
#
_symmetry.space_group_name_H-M   'P 1'
#
loop_
_entity.id
_entity.type
_entity.pdbx_description
1 polymer ?
#
loop_
_entity_poly.entity_id
_entity_poly.type
_entity_poly.pdbx_seq_one_letter_code
_entity_poly.pdbx_strand_id
1 'polypeptide(L)'
;MAVLFDSFSYRIKEVESGICYDRWHFGKYPELTMPEHLYYLNRVINCLLTHDKIIIRTDSLEEIIDVLGFEAFRLLYERQELVIIDNWWFPAFMIGNENLLFMNMHKSNYYDKVIERINNKYGFQASLFIKQVFEKVTSDSESEEYVYWDHIAQENMYEDFTINNQIRTYLNIESENILDINEKDTWSAVRLCLFERSIVWGSYLQTDEIILEDEAKYYFMQKNNLIPEQTLNDRMNKYLFARNIPNLSLLYYNKIIDIKKIIQVRDHAFGGFYRDWLQSNNYNINELERILLGGNSSSQAEKWFRWGLVSVTGLILPAVGGLAVSLLNEKIPSFSQKIPNIFFDHVLSQVFNTRKNRNALLALK
;
A
#
# COMPACT_ATOMS: atom_id res chain seq x y z
N MET A 1 -5.68 -6.22 -13.78
CA MET A 1 -5.09 -5.04 -13.14
C MET A 1 -4.24 -5.47 -11.94
N ALA A 2 -2.99 -5.03 -11.84
CA ALA A 2 -2.06 -5.36 -10.76
C ALA A 2 -1.57 -4.10 -10.04
N VAL A 3 -1.36 -4.20 -8.73
CA VAL A 3 -0.84 -3.10 -7.90
C VAL A 3 0.40 -3.52 -7.15
N LEU A 4 1.45 -2.69 -7.18
CA LEU A 4 2.60 -2.85 -6.31
C LEU A 4 2.32 -2.16 -4.96
N PHE A 5 2.19 -2.96 -3.90
CA PHE A 5 1.97 -2.43 -2.56
C PHE A 5 3.30 -2.25 -1.83
N ASP A 6 3.80 -1.01 -1.80
CA ASP A 6 5.13 -0.71 -1.23
C ASP A 6 5.12 0.23 -0.03
N SER A 7 3.92 0.56 0.48
CA SER A 7 3.77 1.47 1.61
C SER A 7 4.40 0.95 2.90
N PHE A 8 4.62 -0.36 3.04
CA PHE A 8 5.33 -0.89 4.20
C PHE A 8 6.80 -0.49 4.22
N SER A 9 7.45 -0.25 3.06
CA SER A 9 8.91 -0.04 2.98
C SER A 9 9.40 1.19 3.70
N TYR A 10 8.48 2.10 3.95
CA TYR A 10 8.73 3.33 4.66
C TYR A 10 8.49 3.22 6.16
N ARG A 11 8.09 2.04 6.68
CA ARG A 11 7.90 1.86 8.13
C ARG A 11 9.21 2.08 8.87
N ILE A 12 9.11 2.88 9.92
CA ILE A 12 10.22 3.37 10.71
C ILE A 12 10.10 2.78 12.10
N LYS A 13 11.23 2.46 12.73
CA LYS A 13 11.29 2.03 14.11
C LYS A 13 12.02 3.07 14.96
N GLU A 14 11.37 3.50 16.04
CA GLU A 14 12.05 4.17 17.13
C GLU A 14 12.73 3.13 18.04
N VAL A 15 14.02 3.32 18.28
CA VAL A 15 14.84 2.59 19.25
C VAL A 15 15.45 3.60 20.23
N GLU A 16 15.93 3.13 21.38
CA GLU A 16 16.54 4.01 22.40
C GLU A 16 17.69 4.87 21.86
N SER A 17 18.39 4.41 20.82
CA SER A 17 19.48 5.11 20.16
C SER A 17 19.07 5.99 18.97
N GLY A 18 17.77 6.13 18.68
CA GLY A 18 17.27 6.95 17.58
C GLY A 18 16.27 6.24 16.67
N ILE A 19 16.23 6.66 15.41
CA ILE A 19 15.26 6.20 14.42
C ILE A 19 15.97 5.32 13.38
N CYS A 20 15.44 4.14 13.09
CA CYS A 20 16.01 3.25 12.07
C CYS A 20 14.95 2.75 11.09
N TYR A 21 15.36 2.64 9.82
CA TYR A 21 14.59 1.94 8.76
C TYR A 21 14.65 0.42 8.87
N ASP A 22 15.51 -0.10 9.74
CA ASP A 22 15.85 -1.50 9.67
C ASP A 22 14.79 -2.40 10.30
N ARG A 23 14.04 -3.06 9.42
CA ARG A 23 13.09 -4.14 9.74
C ARG A 23 13.75 -5.35 10.41
N TRP A 24 15.08 -5.50 10.29
CA TRP A 24 15.82 -6.75 10.50
C TRP A 24 17.16 -6.67 11.25
N HIS A 25 17.80 -5.50 11.45
CA HIS A 25 19.10 -5.40 12.16
C HIS A 25 18.97 -5.66 13.66
N PHE A 26 17.85 -5.26 14.26
CA PHE A 26 17.66 -5.36 15.72
C PHE A 26 16.95 -6.65 16.16
N GLY A 27 16.79 -7.63 15.27
CA GLY A 27 16.23 -8.95 15.58
C GLY A 27 14.76 -8.99 16.02
N LYS A 28 14.10 -7.82 16.15
CA LYS A 28 12.70 -7.69 16.56
C LYS A 28 11.88 -7.06 15.44
N TYR A 29 10.90 -7.82 14.97
CA TYR A 29 9.85 -7.33 14.08
C TYR A 29 9.05 -6.22 14.79
N PRO A 30 8.85 -5.04 14.16
CA PRO A 30 8.08 -3.96 14.75
C PRO A 30 6.58 -4.24 14.66
N GLU A 31 5.98 -4.57 15.81
CA GLU A 31 4.53 -4.76 15.91
C GLU A 31 3.78 -3.52 15.43
N LEU A 32 2.67 -3.75 14.73
CA LEU A 32 1.79 -2.67 14.29
C LEU A 32 0.98 -2.16 15.49
N THR A 33 1.03 -0.86 15.74
CA THR A 33 0.03 -0.22 16.59
C THR A 33 -1.36 -0.36 15.96
N MET A 34 -2.42 -0.29 16.76
CA MET A 34 -3.79 -0.37 16.23
C MET A 34 -4.07 0.66 15.11
N PRO A 35 -3.64 1.93 15.21
CA PRO A 35 -3.79 2.89 14.12
C PRO A 35 -3.07 2.48 12.84
N GLU A 36 -1.80 2.03 12.93
CA GLU A 36 -1.05 1.54 11.77
C GLU A 36 -1.72 0.32 11.14
N HIS A 37 -2.19 -0.62 11.95
CA HIS A 37 -2.90 -1.81 11.47
C HIS A 37 -4.12 -1.40 10.65
N LEU A 38 -4.98 -0.52 11.17
CA LEU A 38 -6.16 -0.06 10.45
C LEU A 38 -5.82 0.71 9.17
N TYR A 39 -4.78 1.54 9.22
CA TYR A 39 -4.24 2.30 8.08
C TYR A 39 -3.82 1.37 6.94
N TYR A 40 -2.99 0.36 7.23
CA TYR A 40 -2.52 -0.57 6.20
C TYR A 40 -3.62 -1.54 5.76
N LEU A 41 -4.45 -2.02 6.69
CA LEU A 41 -5.58 -2.90 6.39
C LEU A 41 -6.57 -2.24 5.43
N ASN A 42 -6.86 -0.95 5.62
CA ASN A 42 -7.71 -0.21 4.70
C ASN A 42 -7.12 -0.24 3.29
N ARG A 43 -5.86 0.12 3.13
CA ARG A 43 -5.20 0.15 1.81
C ARG A 43 -5.16 -1.23 1.14
N VAL A 44 -4.83 -2.28 1.89
CA VAL A 44 -4.81 -3.64 1.35
C VAL A 44 -6.20 -4.08 0.90
N ILE A 45 -7.25 -3.82 1.68
CA ILE A 45 -8.63 -4.13 1.27
C ILE A 45 -9.02 -3.33 0.01
N ASN A 46 -8.64 -2.07 -0.08
CA ASN A 46 -8.93 -1.24 -1.26
C ASN A 46 -8.24 -1.83 -2.50
N CYS A 47 -6.97 -2.22 -2.36
CA CYS A 47 -6.22 -2.91 -3.40
C CYS A 47 -6.93 -4.20 -3.84
N LEU A 48 -7.44 -5.00 -2.91
CA LEU A 48 -8.19 -6.21 -3.24
C LEU A 48 -9.47 -5.89 -4.02
N LEU A 49 -10.16 -4.80 -3.70
CA LEU A 49 -11.44 -4.45 -4.34
C LEU A 49 -11.26 -3.82 -5.72
N THR A 50 -10.13 -3.14 -5.92
CA THR A 50 -9.81 -2.40 -7.14
C THR A 50 -8.97 -3.23 -8.12
N HIS A 51 -8.06 -4.09 -7.65
CA HIS A 51 -7.10 -4.82 -8.47
C HIS A 51 -7.32 -6.33 -8.39
N ASP A 52 -6.84 -7.05 -9.41
CA ASP A 52 -6.89 -8.52 -9.44
C ASP A 52 -5.70 -9.14 -8.71
N LYS A 53 -4.56 -8.43 -8.68
CA LYS A 53 -3.32 -8.87 -8.05
C LYS A 53 -2.71 -7.76 -7.21
N ILE A 54 -2.35 -8.09 -5.97
CA ILE A 54 -1.50 -7.28 -5.11
C ILE A 54 -0.11 -7.92 -5.14
N ILE A 55 0.89 -7.15 -5.57
CA ILE A 55 2.29 -7.56 -5.57
C ILE A 55 2.94 -6.94 -4.34
N ILE A 56 3.65 -7.77 -3.56
CA ILE A 56 4.48 -7.34 -2.45
C ILE A 56 5.88 -7.94 -2.58
N ARG A 57 6.86 -7.25 -1.99
CA ARG A 57 8.21 -7.80 -1.80
C ARG A 57 8.29 -8.71 -0.58
N THR A 58 9.20 -9.67 -0.61
CA THR A 58 9.48 -10.60 0.50
C THR A 58 9.81 -9.91 1.82
N ASP A 59 10.38 -8.71 1.77
CA ASP A 59 10.65 -7.90 2.95
C ASP A 59 9.37 -7.45 3.69
N SER A 60 8.22 -7.42 3.03
CA SER A 60 6.94 -6.91 3.55
C SER A 60 5.97 -8.05 3.94
N LEU A 61 6.49 -9.29 3.95
CA LEU A 61 5.72 -10.51 4.18
C LEU A 61 5.15 -10.58 5.61
N GLU A 62 5.91 -10.19 6.62
CA GLU A 62 5.41 -10.23 8.00
C GLU A 62 4.34 -9.15 8.24
N GLU A 63 4.52 -7.95 7.68
CA GLU A 63 3.55 -6.87 7.78
C GLU A 63 2.22 -7.23 7.13
N ILE A 64 2.23 -7.81 5.93
CA ILE A 64 0.99 -8.23 5.28
C ILE A 64 0.28 -9.33 6.08
N ILE A 65 1.03 -10.27 6.67
CA ILE A 65 0.48 -11.35 7.50
C ILE A 65 -0.12 -10.78 8.77
N ASP A 66 0.51 -9.79 9.38
CA ASP A 66 -0.01 -9.15 10.59
C ASP A 66 -1.24 -8.29 10.30
N VAL A 67 -1.26 -7.60 9.16
CA VAL A 67 -2.41 -6.79 8.73
C VAL A 67 -3.62 -7.67 8.44
N LEU A 68 -3.45 -8.77 7.70
CA LEU A 68 -4.56 -9.62 7.27
C LEU A 68 -4.88 -10.74 8.26
N GLY A 69 -3.89 -11.25 8.97
CA GLY A 69 -3.91 -12.56 9.62
C GLY A 69 -3.49 -13.68 8.66
N PHE A 70 -2.82 -14.70 9.21
CA PHE A 70 -2.20 -15.78 8.44
C PHE A 70 -3.17 -16.55 7.51
N GLU A 71 -4.37 -16.88 7.99
CA GLU A 71 -5.35 -17.63 7.17
C GLU A 71 -5.83 -16.83 5.95
N ALA A 72 -5.99 -15.50 6.11
CA ALA A 72 -6.38 -14.64 5.01
C ALA A 72 -5.24 -14.45 4.02
N PHE A 73 -4.02 -14.24 4.52
CA PHE A 73 -2.81 -14.22 3.70
C PHE A 73 -2.67 -15.49 2.86
N ARG A 74 -2.76 -16.66 3.51
CA ARG A 74 -2.66 -17.97 2.86
C ARG A 74 -3.69 -18.13 1.76
N LEU A 75 -4.95 -17.79 2.03
CA LEU A 75 -6.03 -17.88 1.05
C LEU A 75 -5.76 -17.01 -0.18
N LEU A 76 -5.33 -15.76 0.02
CA LEU A 76 -5.06 -14.82 -1.09
C LEU A 76 -3.85 -15.27 -1.91
N TYR A 77 -2.81 -15.79 -1.26
CA TYR A 77 -1.64 -16.34 -1.93
C TYR A 77 -1.97 -17.59 -2.76
N GLU A 78 -2.71 -18.56 -2.20
CA GLU A 78 -3.14 -19.77 -2.91
C GLU A 78 -4.05 -19.46 -4.11
N ARG A 79 -4.82 -18.37 -4.02
CA ARG A 79 -5.67 -17.85 -5.12
C ARG A 79 -4.91 -17.01 -6.15
N GLN A 80 -3.61 -16.78 -5.96
CA GLN A 80 -2.77 -15.92 -6.81
C GLN A 80 -3.23 -14.45 -6.87
N GLU A 81 -3.96 -14.01 -5.85
CA GLU A 81 -4.42 -12.62 -5.69
C GLU A 81 -3.39 -11.79 -4.91
N LEU A 82 -2.58 -12.46 -4.08
CA LEU A 82 -1.37 -11.92 -3.48
C LEU A 82 -0.16 -12.60 -4.10
N VAL A 83 0.67 -11.82 -4.79
CA VAL A 83 1.91 -12.26 -5.44
C VAL A 83 3.09 -11.73 -4.64
N ILE A 84 4.05 -12.60 -4.36
CA ILE A 84 5.24 -12.28 -3.59
C ILE A 84 6.43 -12.40 -4.52
N ILE A 85 7.22 -11.34 -4.59
CA ILE A 85 8.46 -11.28 -5.38
C ILE A 85 9.65 -11.11 -4.46
N ASP A 86 10.82 -11.57 -4.91
CA ASP A 86 12.03 -11.51 -4.11
C ASP A 86 12.45 -10.06 -3.83
N ASN A 87 13.29 -9.84 -2.81
CA ASN A 87 13.89 -8.56 -2.50
C ASN A 87 15.36 -8.76 -2.19
N TRP A 88 16.20 -8.20 -3.06
CA TRP A 88 17.63 -8.50 -3.07
C TRP A 88 18.48 -7.53 -2.27
N TRP A 89 18.00 -6.31 -2.01
CA TRP A 89 18.82 -5.25 -1.44
C TRP A 89 18.10 -4.42 -0.37
N PHE A 90 18.92 -3.77 0.43
CA PHE A 90 18.52 -2.75 1.38
C PHE A 90 19.56 -1.63 1.42
N PRO A 91 19.14 -0.36 1.63
CA PRO A 91 20.06 0.75 1.79
C PRO A 91 20.80 0.65 3.12
N ALA A 92 22.10 0.88 3.08
CA ALA A 92 22.99 0.87 4.23
C ALA A 92 24.00 2.02 4.14
N PHE A 93 24.69 2.31 5.24
CA PHE A 93 25.74 3.33 5.28
C PHE A 93 26.99 2.77 5.95
N MET A 94 28.14 3.16 5.41
CA MET A 94 29.44 2.92 6.03
C MET A 94 29.96 4.22 6.62
N ILE A 95 30.46 4.15 7.86
CA ILE A 95 31.07 5.29 8.54
C ILE A 95 32.44 5.57 7.92
N GLY A 96 32.60 6.74 7.32
CA GLY A 96 33.89 7.30 6.90
C GLY A 96 34.57 8.07 8.03
N ASN A 97 35.47 9.00 7.70
CA ASN A 97 36.17 9.79 8.73
C ASN A 97 35.26 10.87 9.34
N GLU A 98 34.61 11.69 8.51
CA GLU A 98 33.70 12.77 8.94
C GLU A 98 32.28 12.60 8.37
N ASN A 99 32.13 11.81 7.31
CA ASN A 99 30.89 11.65 6.54
C ASN A 99 30.56 10.17 6.30
N LEU A 100 29.39 9.91 5.73
CA LEU A 100 28.85 8.58 5.50
C LEU A 100 28.84 8.23 4.01
N LEU A 101 29.24 7.00 3.69
CA LEU A 101 29.14 6.44 2.35
C LEU A 101 27.85 5.61 2.23
N PHE A 102 26.96 5.97 1.31
CA PHE A 102 25.81 5.13 0.98
C PHE A 102 26.25 3.83 0.29
N MET A 103 25.65 2.72 0.70
CA MET A 103 25.89 1.41 0.13
C MET A 103 24.59 0.64 -0.05
N ASN A 104 24.49 -0.08 -1.17
CA ASN A 104 23.49 -1.11 -1.35
C ASN A 104 24.02 -2.45 -0.93
N MET A 105 23.36 -3.07 0.04
CA MET A 105 23.80 -4.31 0.65
C MET A 105 22.81 -5.44 0.36
N HIS A 106 23.34 -6.65 0.19
CA HIS A 106 22.57 -7.88 0.07
C HIS A 106 22.50 -8.60 1.43
N LYS A 107 21.32 -9.08 1.82
CA LYS A 107 21.14 -9.89 3.05
C LYS A 107 20.69 -11.29 2.69
N SER A 108 21.62 -12.25 2.72
CA SER A 108 21.34 -13.65 2.39
C SER A 108 20.58 -14.43 3.46
N ASN A 109 20.36 -13.88 4.66
CA ASN A 109 19.92 -14.69 5.82
C ASN A 109 18.84 -14.05 6.71
N TYR A 110 17.87 -13.33 6.13
CA TYR A 110 16.73 -12.82 6.93
C TYR A 110 15.55 -13.81 6.97
N TYR A 111 15.41 -14.69 5.97
CA TYR A 111 14.32 -15.66 5.86
C TYR A 111 14.19 -16.58 7.06
N ASP A 112 15.30 -17.13 7.56
CA ASP A 112 15.29 -18.03 8.73
C ASP A 112 14.70 -17.33 9.97
N LYS A 113 15.02 -16.05 10.16
CA LYS A 113 14.49 -15.25 11.27
C LYS A 113 13.00 -14.97 11.11
N VAL A 114 12.53 -14.75 9.87
CA VAL A 114 11.10 -14.59 9.57
C VAL A 114 10.36 -15.88 9.88
N ILE A 115 10.85 -17.02 9.38
CA ILE A 115 10.26 -18.34 9.58
C ILE A 115 10.18 -18.67 11.08
N GLU A 116 11.22 -18.38 11.85
CA GLU A 116 11.23 -18.56 13.30
C GLU A 116 10.15 -17.72 14.01
N ARG A 117 10.03 -16.43 13.66
CA ARG A 117 8.99 -15.56 14.23
C ARG A 117 7.58 -16.01 13.87
N ILE A 118 7.37 -16.41 12.62
CA ILE A 118 6.07 -16.96 12.18
C ILE A 118 5.76 -18.25 12.94
N ASN A 119 6.73 -19.14 13.15
CA ASN A 119 6.52 -20.34 13.97
C ASN A 119 6.10 -19.98 15.40
N ASN A 120 6.78 -19.00 16.02
CA ASN A 120 6.47 -18.58 17.38
C ASN A 120 5.08 -17.94 17.51
N LYS A 121 4.62 -17.22 16.49
CA LYS A 121 3.34 -16.48 16.51
C LYS A 121 2.14 -17.29 16.02
N TYR A 122 2.32 -18.09 14.96
CA TYR A 122 1.25 -18.78 14.24
C TYR A 122 1.40 -20.32 14.21
N GLY A 123 2.53 -20.85 14.69
CA GLY A 123 2.80 -22.28 14.81
C GLY A 123 3.49 -22.93 13.61
N PHE A 124 3.87 -24.19 13.79
CA PHE A 124 4.73 -24.94 12.86
C PHE A 124 4.18 -25.05 11.42
N GLN A 125 2.86 -25.24 11.27
CA GLN A 125 2.26 -25.34 9.94
C GLN A 125 2.34 -24.02 9.18
N ALA A 126 2.19 -22.89 9.88
CA ALA A 126 2.34 -21.58 9.26
C ALA A 126 3.79 -21.33 8.82
N SER A 127 4.76 -21.69 9.65
CA SER A 127 6.18 -21.56 9.29
C SER A 127 6.60 -22.45 8.13
N LEU A 128 6.05 -23.67 8.04
CA LEU A 128 6.30 -24.55 6.89
C LEU A 128 5.75 -23.95 5.59
N PHE A 129 4.54 -23.37 5.64
CA PHE A 129 3.96 -22.69 4.49
C PHE A 129 4.82 -21.50 4.04
N ILE A 130 5.24 -20.64 4.98
CA ILE A 130 6.11 -19.49 4.65
C ILE A 130 7.47 -19.94 4.12
N LYS A 131 8.02 -21.03 4.64
CA LYS A 131 9.24 -21.62 4.09
C LYS A 131 9.06 -22.02 2.62
N GLN A 132 7.95 -22.66 2.26
CA GLN A 132 7.64 -23.01 0.87
C GLN A 132 7.45 -21.77 -0.03
N VAL A 133 6.87 -20.70 0.51
CA VAL A 133 6.77 -19.41 -0.19
C VAL A 133 8.17 -18.88 -0.50
N PHE A 134 9.07 -18.80 0.48
CA PHE A 134 10.43 -18.32 0.26
C PHE A 134 11.22 -19.23 -0.69
N GLU A 135 11.12 -20.56 -0.54
CA GLU A 135 11.78 -21.51 -1.45
C GLU A 135 11.34 -21.26 -2.90
N LYS A 136 10.04 -21.05 -3.14
CA LYS A 136 9.53 -20.76 -4.47
C LYS A 136 10.10 -19.45 -5.01
N VAL A 137 9.94 -18.36 -4.25
CA VAL A 137 10.33 -17.00 -4.65
C VAL A 137 11.84 -16.87 -4.88
N THR A 138 12.66 -17.60 -4.12
CA THR A 138 14.13 -17.55 -4.25
C THR A 138 14.69 -18.55 -5.28
N SER A 139 13.90 -19.54 -5.69
CA SER A 139 14.31 -20.54 -6.71
C SER A 139 14.06 -20.08 -8.14
N ASP A 140 13.23 -19.06 -8.36
CA ASP A 140 12.97 -18.52 -9.68
C ASP A 140 14.21 -17.76 -10.19
N SER A 141 14.58 -18.02 -11.45
CA SER A 141 15.78 -17.48 -12.12
C SER A 141 15.73 -15.97 -12.40
N GLU A 142 14.82 -15.24 -11.77
CA GLU A 142 14.55 -13.80 -11.94
C GLU A 142 15.57 -12.91 -11.20
N SER A 143 16.59 -13.51 -10.57
CA SER A 143 17.60 -12.79 -9.78
C SER A 143 18.41 -11.78 -10.58
N GLU A 144 18.76 -12.08 -11.84
CA GLU A 144 19.48 -11.14 -12.70
C GLU A 144 18.62 -9.93 -13.09
N GLU A 145 17.31 -10.13 -13.27
CA GLU A 145 16.37 -9.05 -13.61
C GLU A 145 16.18 -8.09 -12.44
N TYR A 146 15.97 -8.62 -11.23
CA TYR A 146 15.82 -7.78 -10.04
C TYR A 146 17.09 -6.98 -9.73
N VAL A 147 18.28 -7.59 -9.88
CA VAL A 147 19.56 -6.88 -9.75
C VAL A 147 19.67 -5.75 -10.76
N TYR A 148 19.22 -5.96 -12.01
CA TYR A 148 19.21 -4.91 -13.02
C TYR A 148 18.24 -3.77 -12.69
N TRP A 149 17.03 -4.08 -12.20
CA TRP A 149 16.07 -3.05 -11.80
C TRP A 149 16.57 -2.24 -10.60
N ASP A 150 17.23 -2.91 -9.65
CA ASP A 150 17.83 -2.28 -8.48
C ASP A 150 18.98 -1.35 -8.85
N HIS A 151 19.79 -1.75 -9.84
CA HIS A 151 20.82 -0.89 -10.40
C HIS A 151 20.21 0.38 -11.02
N ILE A 152 19.14 0.27 -11.81
CA ILE A 152 18.45 1.45 -12.37
C ILE A 152 17.88 2.33 -11.27
N ALA A 153 17.21 1.75 -10.27
CA ALA A 153 16.67 2.50 -9.14
C ALA A 153 17.77 3.24 -8.37
N GLN A 154 18.94 2.64 -8.22
CA GLN A 154 20.10 3.25 -7.59
C GLN A 154 20.64 4.44 -8.42
N GLU A 155 20.80 4.29 -9.73
CA GLU A 155 21.24 5.38 -10.62
C GLU A 155 20.24 6.55 -10.59
N ASN A 156 18.94 6.27 -10.66
CA ASN A 156 17.91 7.30 -10.55
C ASN A 156 17.95 8.02 -9.20
N MET A 157 18.15 7.27 -8.11
CA MET A 157 18.28 7.86 -6.77
C MET A 157 19.52 8.77 -6.70
N TYR A 158 20.63 8.37 -7.31
CA TYR A 158 21.85 9.17 -7.35
C TYR A 158 21.63 10.48 -8.10
N GLU A 159 20.93 10.43 -9.24
CA GLU A 159 20.53 11.62 -10.00
C GLU A 159 19.60 12.52 -9.17
N ASP A 160 18.59 11.97 -8.52
CA ASP A 160 17.64 12.76 -7.73
C ASP A 160 18.29 13.40 -6.50
N PHE A 161 19.17 12.67 -5.82
CA PHE A 161 19.89 13.17 -4.65
C PHE A 161 20.92 14.24 -5.03
N THR A 162 21.61 14.06 -6.15
CA THR A 162 22.78 14.88 -6.53
C THR A 162 22.41 16.06 -7.44
N ILE A 163 21.50 15.86 -8.40
CA ILE A 163 21.28 16.79 -9.52
C ILE A 163 19.88 17.39 -9.51
N ASN A 164 18.84 16.66 -9.09
CA ASN A 164 17.46 17.13 -9.16
C ASN A 164 17.15 18.23 -8.13
N ASN A 165 17.28 19.48 -8.55
CA ASN A 165 17.08 20.66 -7.69
C ASN A 165 15.71 20.71 -7.00
N GLN A 166 14.65 20.18 -7.60
CA GLN A 166 13.31 20.18 -6.99
C GLN A 166 13.24 19.23 -5.81
N ILE A 167 13.72 18.01 -6.00
CA ILE A 167 13.81 17.01 -4.94
C ILE A 167 14.79 17.46 -3.85
N ARG A 168 15.98 17.93 -4.23
CA ARG A 168 16.97 18.46 -3.29
C ARG A 168 16.42 19.61 -2.43
N THR A 169 15.70 20.55 -3.04
CA THR A 169 15.06 21.66 -2.31
C THR A 169 13.94 21.16 -1.40
N TYR A 170 13.08 20.25 -1.88
CA TYR A 170 11.98 19.72 -1.10
C TYR A 170 12.45 18.94 0.15
N LEU A 171 13.51 18.15 -0.01
CA LEU A 171 14.10 17.34 1.05
C LEU A 171 15.18 18.09 1.87
N ASN A 172 15.47 19.35 1.53
CA ASN A 172 16.54 20.15 2.12
C ASN A 172 17.91 19.44 2.13
N ILE A 173 18.28 18.79 1.02
CA ILE A 173 19.53 18.02 0.92
C ILE A 173 20.73 18.97 0.84
N GLU A 174 21.58 18.95 1.87
CA GLU A 174 22.79 19.77 1.97
C GLU A 174 24.02 19.10 1.32
N SER A 175 24.09 17.77 1.38
CA SER A 175 25.20 16.97 0.86
C SER A 175 25.35 17.13 -0.65
N GLU A 176 26.58 17.33 -1.14
CA GLU A 176 26.79 17.54 -2.58
C GLU A 176 26.44 16.30 -3.40
N ASN A 177 26.82 15.11 -2.91
CA ASN A 177 26.62 13.84 -3.59
C ASN A 177 26.41 12.67 -2.61
N ILE A 178 25.98 11.53 -3.16
CA ILE A 178 25.63 10.33 -2.38
C ILE A 178 26.83 9.52 -1.86
N LEU A 179 28.05 9.82 -2.33
CA LEU A 179 29.27 9.12 -1.88
C LEU A 179 29.86 9.75 -0.62
N ASP A 180 29.40 10.96 -0.27
CA ASP A 180 29.88 11.75 0.85
C ASP A 180 28.71 12.48 1.53
N ILE A 181 27.95 11.72 2.33
CA ILE A 181 26.67 12.15 2.89
C ILE A 181 26.84 12.64 4.33
N ASN A 182 26.30 13.82 4.61
CA ASN A 182 26.11 14.32 5.97
C ASN A 182 25.05 13.48 6.71
N GLU A 183 25.24 13.23 8.00
CA GLU A 183 24.31 12.42 8.81
C GLU A 183 22.84 12.85 8.68
N LYS A 184 22.58 14.16 8.56
CA LYS A 184 21.23 14.72 8.38
C LYS A 184 20.52 14.27 7.09
N ASP A 185 21.28 14.02 6.03
CA ASP A 185 20.75 13.67 4.72
C ASP A 185 20.59 12.17 4.50
N THR A 186 21.06 11.34 5.45
CA THR A 186 20.91 9.87 5.40
C THR A 186 19.45 9.45 5.29
N TRP A 187 18.57 10.18 5.98
CA TRP A 187 17.13 9.98 5.94
C TRP A 187 16.58 10.16 4.52
N SER A 188 16.94 11.27 3.89
CA SER A 188 16.55 11.60 2.52
C SER A 188 17.10 10.59 1.51
N ALA A 189 18.35 10.16 1.68
CA ALA A 189 18.98 9.14 0.83
C ALA A 189 18.24 7.79 0.88
N VAL A 190 17.92 7.27 2.08
CA VAL A 190 17.16 6.01 2.21
C VAL A 190 15.79 6.13 1.56
N ARG A 191 15.09 7.23 1.82
CA ARG A 191 13.72 7.42 1.33
C ARG A 191 13.64 7.55 -0.18
N LEU A 192 14.57 8.29 -0.78
CA LEU A 192 14.68 8.38 -2.24
C LEU A 192 15.03 7.04 -2.86
N CYS A 193 15.90 6.25 -2.22
CA CYS A 193 16.22 4.90 -2.66
C CYS A 193 14.98 3.99 -2.68
N LEU A 194 14.20 3.98 -1.59
CA LEU A 194 12.96 3.21 -1.52
C LEU A 194 11.94 3.68 -2.56
N PHE A 195 11.83 4.99 -2.74
CA PHE A 195 10.94 5.63 -3.71
C PHE A 195 11.28 5.25 -5.16
N GLU A 196 12.51 5.47 -5.59
CA GLU A 196 12.94 5.13 -6.95
C GLU A 196 12.82 3.64 -7.22
N ARG A 197 13.09 2.81 -6.21
CA ARG A 197 12.86 1.38 -6.30
C ARG A 197 11.39 1.05 -6.58
N SER A 198 10.45 1.64 -5.83
CA SER A 198 9.02 1.42 -6.06
C SER A 198 8.61 1.78 -7.50
N ILE A 199 9.11 2.92 -8.01
CA ILE A 199 8.78 3.40 -9.36
C ILE A 199 9.35 2.47 -10.45
N VAL A 200 10.64 2.15 -10.36
CA VAL A 200 11.30 1.28 -11.34
C VAL A 200 10.66 -0.10 -11.34
N TRP A 201 10.47 -0.71 -10.17
CA TRP A 201 9.86 -2.03 -10.06
C TRP A 201 8.42 -2.02 -10.56
N GLY A 202 7.62 -1.03 -10.18
CA GLY A 202 6.24 -0.91 -10.67
C GLY A 202 6.18 -0.85 -12.19
N SER A 203 7.13 -0.15 -12.84
CA SER A 203 7.26 -0.08 -14.29
C SER A 203 7.60 -1.41 -14.93
N TYR A 204 8.64 -2.10 -14.44
CA TYR A 204 9.09 -3.36 -15.03
C TYR A 204 8.11 -4.51 -14.78
N LEU A 205 7.44 -4.51 -13.62
CA LEU A 205 6.34 -5.43 -13.31
C LEU A 205 5.06 -5.13 -14.10
N GLN A 206 5.02 -4.02 -14.85
CA GLN A 206 3.85 -3.56 -15.60
C GLN A 206 2.61 -3.43 -14.71
N THR A 207 2.81 -2.92 -13.49
CA THR A 207 1.69 -2.64 -12.56
C THR A 207 0.88 -1.45 -13.07
N ASP A 208 -0.41 -1.43 -12.74
CA ASP A 208 -1.30 -0.32 -13.07
C ASP A 208 -1.23 0.79 -12.00
N GLU A 209 -0.92 0.42 -10.74
CA GLU A 209 -0.81 1.34 -9.62
C GLU A 209 0.36 0.97 -8.68
N ILE A 210 0.96 1.98 -8.04
CA ILE A 210 1.88 1.79 -6.91
C ILE A 210 1.27 2.45 -5.66
N ILE A 211 1.16 1.68 -4.58
CA ILE A 211 0.75 2.20 -3.26
C ILE A 211 1.98 2.61 -2.47
N LEU A 212 2.22 3.91 -2.45
CA LEU A 212 3.24 4.55 -1.64
C LEU A 212 2.66 5.11 -0.34
N GLU A 213 3.52 5.38 0.63
CA GLU A 213 3.13 6.23 1.76
C GLU A 213 2.94 7.69 1.33
N ASP A 214 2.28 8.48 2.17
CA ASP A 214 1.84 9.83 1.79
C ASP A 214 2.99 10.78 1.45
N GLU A 215 4.10 10.73 2.20
CA GLU A 215 5.27 11.58 1.92
C GLU A 215 5.96 11.19 0.59
N ALA A 216 6.08 9.89 0.30
CA ALA A 216 6.67 9.40 -0.94
C ALA A 216 5.84 9.77 -2.18
N LYS A 217 4.51 9.91 -2.03
CA LYS A 217 3.66 10.46 -3.10
C LYS A 217 4.05 11.90 -3.42
N TYR A 218 4.37 12.73 -2.42
CA TYR A 218 4.82 14.08 -2.69
C TYR A 218 6.15 14.10 -3.45
N TYR A 219 7.06 13.15 -3.20
CA TYR A 219 8.29 13.04 -4.03
C TYR A 219 7.96 12.81 -5.49
N PHE A 220 7.02 11.89 -5.77
CA PHE A 220 6.53 11.66 -7.12
C PHE A 220 6.00 12.94 -7.77
N MET A 221 5.23 13.72 -7.02
CA MET A 221 4.66 14.97 -7.51
C MET A 221 5.72 16.02 -7.79
N GLN A 222 6.69 16.19 -6.88
CA GLN A 222 7.81 17.11 -7.06
C GLN A 222 8.64 16.73 -8.28
N LYS A 223 9.03 15.45 -8.39
CA LYS A 223 9.82 14.93 -9.53
C LYS A 223 9.14 15.16 -10.88
N ASN A 224 7.82 15.07 -10.93
CA ASN A 224 7.03 15.19 -12.17
C ASN A 224 6.40 16.57 -12.38
N ASN A 225 6.74 17.58 -11.58
CA ASN A 225 6.14 18.92 -11.67
C ASN A 225 4.60 18.92 -11.58
N LEU A 226 4.04 17.99 -10.79
CA LEU A 226 2.60 17.88 -10.60
C LEU A 226 2.15 18.77 -9.45
N ILE A 227 1.11 19.56 -9.69
CA ILE A 227 0.51 20.40 -8.64
C ILE A 227 -0.48 19.54 -7.84
N PRO A 228 -0.32 19.43 -6.51
CA PRO A 228 -1.29 18.72 -5.69
C PRO A 228 -2.63 19.42 -5.72
N GLU A 229 -3.63 18.73 -6.25
CA GLU A 229 -5.01 19.20 -6.26
C GLU A 229 -5.64 18.96 -4.87
N GLN A 230 -5.11 19.66 -3.87
CA GLN A 230 -5.50 19.54 -2.45
C GLN A 230 -7.02 19.70 -2.25
N THR A 231 -7.66 20.51 -3.09
CA THR A 231 -9.10 20.74 -3.06
C THR A 231 -9.93 19.49 -3.34
N LEU A 232 -9.51 18.63 -4.26
CA LEU A 232 -10.25 17.42 -4.62
C LEU A 232 -10.14 16.39 -3.50
N ASN A 233 -8.93 16.20 -2.96
CA ASN A 233 -8.66 15.28 -1.86
C ASN A 233 -9.46 15.64 -0.60
N ASP A 234 -9.43 16.91 -0.19
CA ASP A 234 -10.18 17.41 0.97
C ASP A 234 -11.69 17.30 0.79
N ARG A 235 -12.19 17.51 -0.44
CA ARG A 235 -13.62 17.39 -0.75
C ARG A 235 -14.09 15.94 -0.70
N MET A 236 -13.31 14.99 -1.22
CA MET A 236 -13.64 13.57 -1.17
C MET A 236 -13.64 13.04 0.25
N ASN A 237 -12.64 13.40 1.05
CA ASN A 237 -12.60 13.03 2.47
C ASN A 237 -13.80 13.58 3.24
N LYS A 238 -14.18 14.84 3.00
CA LYS A 238 -15.39 15.45 3.60
C LYS A 238 -16.68 14.73 3.16
N TYR A 239 -16.77 14.32 1.89
CA TYR A 239 -17.94 13.62 1.36
C TYR A 239 -18.10 12.22 1.96
N LEU A 240 -17.02 11.43 2.00
CA LEU A 240 -16.99 10.10 2.61
C LEU A 240 -17.41 10.17 4.08
N PHE A 241 -16.89 11.15 4.82
CA PHE A 241 -17.25 11.37 6.22
C PHE A 241 -18.74 11.75 6.38
N ALA A 242 -19.27 12.65 5.54
CA ALA A 242 -20.66 13.11 5.63
C ALA A 242 -21.70 12.01 5.33
N ARG A 243 -21.33 10.94 4.62
CA ARG A 243 -22.26 9.89 4.16
C ARG A 243 -22.31 8.64 5.05
N ASN A 244 -21.54 8.57 6.15
CA ASN A 244 -21.49 7.43 7.08
C ASN A 244 -21.28 6.07 6.38
N ILE A 245 -20.41 6.03 5.37
CA ILE A 245 -20.09 4.78 4.65
C ILE A 245 -19.29 3.86 5.58
N PRO A 246 -19.70 2.59 5.78
CA PRO A 246 -19.00 1.68 6.69
C PRO A 246 -17.63 1.26 6.14
N ASN A 247 -16.58 1.47 6.94
CA ASN A 247 -15.22 1.10 6.56
C ASN A 247 -15.02 -0.42 6.66
N LEU A 248 -14.75 -1.07 5.53
CA LEU A 248 -14.52 -2.51 5.45
C LEU A 248 -13.33 -2.97 6.32
N SER A 249 -12.30 -2.14 6.50
CA SER A 249 -11.17 -2.47 7.39
C SER A 249 -11.60 -2.54 8.85
N LEU A 250 -12.45 -1.62 9.33
CA LEU A 250 -13.00 -1.69 10.69
C LEU A 250 -13.89 -2.92 10.86
N LEU A 251 -14.72 -3.26 9.86
CA LEU A 251 -15.59 -4.44 9.92
C LEU A 251 -14.77 -5.74 9.95
N TYR A 252 -13.69 -5.80 9.17
CA TYR A 252 -12.76 -6.92 9.14
C TYR A 252 -11.98 -7.04 10.45
N TYR A 253 -11.36 -5.94 10.91
CA TYR A 253 -10.58 -5.88 12.14
C TYR A 253 -11.40 -6.33 13.36
N ASN A 254 -12.66 -5.91 13.43
CA ASN A 254 -13.60 -6.31 14.49
C ASN A 254 -14.26 -7.68 14.25
N LYS A 255 -13.81 -8.45 13.25
CA LYS A 255 -14.29 -9.81 12.92
C LYS A 255 -15.80 -9.89 12.63
N ILE A 256 -16.39 -8.80 12.14
CA ILE A 256 -17.79 -8.74 11.71
C ILE A 256 -17.94 -9.37 10.30
N ILE A 257 -16.94 -9.15 9.45
CA ILE A 257 -16.78 -9.81 8.15
C ILE A 257 -15.42 -10.51 8.10
N ASP A 258 -15.31 -11.54 7.26
CA ASP A 258 -14.04 -12.22 6.97
C ASP A 258 -13.55 -11.89 5.55
N ILE A 259 -12.36 -12.36 5.21
CA ILE A 259 -11.72 -12.07 3.93
C ILE A 259 -12.51 -12.70 2.77
N LYS A 260 -13.16 -13.84 3.02
CA LYS A 260 -14.01 -14.51 2.02
C LYS A 260 -15.19 -13.63 1.65
N LYS A 261 -15.74 -12.87 2.61
CA LYS A 261 -16.81 -11.92 2.35
C LYS A 261 -16.34 -10.72 1.52
N ILE A 262 -15.14 -10.21 1.79
CA ILE A 262 -14.52 -9.15 0.99
C ILE A 262 -14.29 -9.63 -0.46
N ILE A 263 -13.76 -10.85 -0.63
CA ILE A 263 -13.60 -11.49 -1.95
C ILE A 263 -14.95 -11.67 -2.65
N GLN A 264 -16.00 -12.10 -1.93
CA GLN A 264 -17.35 -12.22 -2.50
C GLN A 264 -17.92 -10.88 -2.97
N VAL A 265 -17.65 -9.79 -2.24
CA VAL A 265 -18.04 -8.42 -2.67
C VAL A 265 -17.31 -8.07 -3.96
N ARG A 266 -15.98 -8.29 -4.00
CA ARG A 266 -15.16 -8.06 -5.19
C ARG A 266 -15.63 -8.85 -6.42
N ASP A 267 -15.94 -10.13 -6.22
CA ASP A 267 -16.28 -11.07 -7.29
C ASP A 267 -17.77 -11.00 -7.69
N HIS A 268 -18.59 -10.25 -6.94
CA HIS A 268 -19.97 -9.98 -7.32
C HIS A 268 -20.02 -9.18 -8.64
N ALA A 269 -21.06 -9.35 -9.45
CA ALA A 269 -21.18 -8.73 -10.77
C ALA A 269 -20.89 -7.21 -10.76
N PHE A 270 -21.35 -6.50 -9.73
CA PHE A 270 -21.08 -5.06 -9.56
C PHE A 270 -19.60 -4.73 -9.35
N GLY A 271 -18.83 -5.59 -8.69
CA GLY A 271 -17.39 -5.41 -8.53
C GLY A 271 -16.60 -5.67 -9.79
N GLY A 272 -17.00 -6.68 -10.58
CA GLY A 272 -16.45 -6.91 -11.92
C GLY A 272 -16.64 -5.69 -12.83
N PHE A 273 -17.88 -5.20 -12.95
CA PHE A 273 -18.18 -4.00 -13.76
C PHE A 273 -17.41 -2.76 -13.30
N TYR A 274 -17.18 -2.62 -11.99
CA TYR A 274 -16.41 -1.51 -11.46
C TYR A 274 -14.92 -1.56 -11.87
N ARG A 275 -14.30 -2.75 -11.82
CA ARG A 275 -12.91 -2.93 -12.26
C ARG A 275 -12.77 -2.75 -13.77
N ASP A 276 -13.71 -3.27 -14.55
CA ASP A 276 -13.76 -3.06 -16.01
C ASP A 276 -13.86 -1.56 -16.35
N TRP A 277 -14.69 -0.84 -15.60
CA TRP A 277 -14.84 0.61 -15.73
C TRP A 277 -13.54 1.36 -15.36
N LEU A 278 -12.89 1.00 -14.24
CA LEU A 278 -11.59 1.57 -13.85
C LEU A 278 -10.53 1.34 -14.93
N GLN A 279 -10.39 0.09 -15.39
CA GLN A 279 -9.41 -0.30 -16.41
C GLN A 279 -9.62 0.43 -17.74
N SER A 280 -10.87 0.81 -18.06
CA SER A 280 -11.17 1.50 -19.32
C SER A 280 -10.53 2.90 -19.43
N ASN A 281 -10.09 3.50 -18.32
CA ASN A 281 -9.56 4.88 -18.23
C ASN A 281 -10.45 5.96 -18.88
N ASN A 282 -11.72 5.63 -19.19
CA ASN A 282 -12.67 6.48 -19.88
C ASN A 282 -13.58 7.22 -18.88
N TYR A 283 -12.98 7.78 -17.84
CA TYR A 283 -13.71 8.52 -16.81
C TYR A 283 -13.33 10.00 -16.79
N ASN A 284 -14.33 10.87 -16.72
CA ASN A 284 -14.15 12.31 -16.66
C ASN A 284 -14.19 12.77 -15.20
N ILE A 285 -13.08 13.29 -14.68
CA ILE A 285 -12.95 13.75 -13.29
C ILE A 285 -14.02 14.80 -12.95
N ASN A 286 -14.34 15.73 -13.85
CA ASN A 286 -15.38 16.74 -13.61
C ASN A 286 -16.79 16.14 -13.58
N GLU A 287 -17.05 15.09 -14.37
CA GLU A 287 -18.32 14.37 -14.32
C GLU A 287 -18.44 13.56 -13.02
N LEU A 288 -17.34 12.95 -12.58
CA LEU A 288 -17.24 12.25 -11.30
C LEU A 288 -17.46 13.20 -10.11
N GLU A 289 -16.83 14.37 -10.11
CA GLU A 289 -17.06 15.42 -9.13
C GLU A 289 -18.54 15.85 -9.10
N ARG A 290 -19.15 16.02 -10.27
CA ARG A 290 -20.58 16.39 -10.36
C ARG A 290 -21.48 15.29 -9.81
N ILE A 291 -21.19 14.01 -10.07
CA ILE A 291 -21.93 12.86 -9.54
C ILE A 291 -21.79 12.77 -8.01
N LEU A 292 -20.58 13.03 -7.50
CA LEU A 292 -20.26 13.08 -6.08
C LEU A 292 -21.04 14.17 -5.36
N LEU A 293 -21.08 15.38 -5.94
CA LEU A 293 -21.59 16.58 -5.27
C LEU A 293 -23.07 16.84 -5.55
N GLY A 294 -23.58 16.40 -6.71
CA GLY A 294 -24.94 16.58 -7.15
C GLY A 294 -25.62 15.24 -7.38
N GLY A 295 -26.46 14.79 -6.42
CA GLY A 295 -27.19 13.52 -6.49
C GLY A 295 -28.25 13.40 -7.59
N ASN A 296 -28.07 14.07 -8.74
CA ASN A 296 -29.06 14.24 -9.81
C ASN A 296 -28.57 13.76 -11.19
N SER A 297 -27.76 12.70 -11.25
CA SER A 297 -27.63 11.93 -12.49
C SER A 297 -28.11 10.48 -12.27
N SER A 298 -28.32 9.75 -13.37
CA SER A 298 -28.86 8.38 -13.36
C SER A 298 -28.00 7.42 -14.18
N SER A 299 -26.74 7.76 -14.42
CA SER A 299 -25.86 6.98 -15.29
C SER A 299 -25.43 5.67 -14.62
N GLN A 300 -25.10 4.65 -15.41
CA GLN A 300 -24.55 3.40 -14.86
C GLN A 300 -23.19 3.64 -14.18
N ALA A 301 -22.40 4.59 -14.69
CA ALA A 301 -21.17 5.08 -14.07
C ALA A 301 -21.39 5.55 -12.62
N GLU A 302 -22.49 6.25 -12.32
CA GLU A 302 -22.82 6.66 -10.95
C GLU A 302 -23.14 5.48 -10.03
N LYS A 303 -23.77 4.41 -10.53
CA LYS A 303 -24.05 3.22 -9.71
C LYS A 303 -22.78 2.44 -9.40
N TRP A 304 -21.88 2.29 -10.38
CA TRP A 304 -20.59 1.62 -10.19
C TRP A 304 -19.65 2.45 -9.32
N PHE A 305 -19.66 3.78 -9.49
CA PHE A 305 -18.87 4.67 -8.66
C PHE A 305 -19.39 4.76 -7.22
N ARG A 306 -20.71 4.76 -7.00
CA ARG A 306 -21.29 4.61 -5.65
C ARG A 306 -20.97 3.27 -5.01
N TRP A 307 -20.84 2.20 -5.81
CA TRP A 307 -20.30 0.92 -5.33
C TRP A 307 -18.81 1.06 -4.96
N GLY A 308 -17.98 1.67 -5.81
CA GLY A 308 -16.56 1.95 -5.53
C GLY A 308 -16.32 2.84 -4.30
N LEU A 309 -17.16 3.85 -4.07
CA LEU A 309 -17.14 4.69 -2.86
C LEU A 309 -17.44 3.92 -1.58
N VAL A 310 -18.23 2.86 -1.67
CA VAL A 310 -18.60 2.01 -0.52
C VAL A 310 -17.60 0.89 -0.32
N SER A 311 -17.01 0.46 -1.42
CA SER A 311 -15.86 -0.44 -1.51
C SER A 311 -14.53 0.29 -1.39
N VAL A 312 -14.55 1.57 -0.99
CA VAL A 312 -13.38 2.43 -0.71
C VAL A 312 -12.59 2.84 -1.96
N THR A 313 -12.63 4.12 -2.32
CA THR A 313 -11.64 4.68 -3.25
C THR A 313 -10.92 5.89 -2.74
N GLY A 314 -9.60 5.79 -2.85
CA GLY A 314 -8.76 6.91 -3.20
C GLY A 314 -8.76 7.17 -4.71
N LEU A 315 -8.54 8.43 -5.10
CA LEU A 315 -8.35 8.88 -6.47
C LEU A 315 -6.99 8.40 -6.97
N ILE A 316 -7.04 7.77 -8.12
CA ILE A 316 -5.90 7.35 -8.91
C ILE A 316 -5.62 8.49 -9.89
N LEU A 317 -4.48 9.19 -9.79
CA LEU A 317 -4.06 10.08 -10.88
C LEU A 317 -3.28 9.24 -11.90
N PRO A 318 -3.66 9.25 -13.20
CA PRO A 318 -2.82 8.67 -14.23
C PRO A 318 -1.50 9.44 -14.27
N ALA A 319 -0.38 8.74 -14.19
CA ALA A 319 0.94 9.34 -14.28
C ALA A 319 1.74 8.86 -15.50
N VAL A 320 2.89 9.49 -15.70
CA VAL A 320 3.76 9.29 -16.86
C VAL A 320 4.21 7.84 -16.94
N GLY A 321 4.04 7.21 -18.11
CA GLY A 321 4.41 5.81 -18.34
C GLY A 321 3.29 4.79 -18.10
N GLY A 322 2.07 5.23 -17.79
CA GLY A 322 0.92 4.32 -17.58
C GLY A 322 0.79 3.79 -16.15
N LEU A 323 1.76 4.09 -15.27
CA LEU A 323 1.68 3.85 -13.84
C LEU A 323 0.86 4.94 -13.17
N ALA A 324 -0.08 4.56 -12.33
CA ALA A 324 -0.79 5.50 -11.49
C ALA A 324 -0.28 5.50 -10.04
N VAL A 325 -0.38 6.65 -9.38
CA VAL A 325 -0.10 6.76 -7.94
C VAL A 325 -1.41 7.10 -7.24
N SER A 326 -1.79 6.28 -6.25
CA SER A 326 -2.93 6.56 -5.38
C SER A 326 -2.68 7.87 -4.66
N LEU A 327 -3.55 8.89 -4.77
CA LEU A 327 -3.30 10.20 -4.12
C LEU A 327 -4.22 10.50 -2.94
N LEU A 328 -5.18 9.63 -2.68
CA LEU A 328 -6.10 9.79 -1.56
C LEU A 328 -5.79 8.77 -0.47
N ASN A 329 -5.52 9.28 0.72
CA ASN A 329 -5.32 8.49 1.92
C ASN A 329 -5.90 9.26 3.12
N GLU A 330 -7.00 8.71 3.65
CA GLU A 330 -7.62 8.78 4.98
C GLU A 330 -7.89 10.11 5.74
N LYS A 331 -9.11 10.18 6.34
CA LYS A 331 -9.35 10.62 7.74
C LYS A 331 -10.65 10.01 8.32
N ILE A 332 -10.57 9.54 9.57
CA ILE A 332 -11.69 9.08 10.43
C ILE A 332 -12.25 10.27 11.22
N PRO A 333 -13.56 10.56 11.19
CA PRO A 333 -14.33 10.61 12.46
C PRO A 333 -15.68 9.86 12.52
N SER A 334 -16.27 9.93 13.72
CA SER A 334 -17.49 9.36 14.34
C SER A 334 -18.74 9.06 13.50
N PHE A 335 -19.31 7.87 13.75
CA PHE A 335 -20.62 7.40 13.29
C PHE A 335 -21.78 8.24 13.84
N SER A 336 -22.56 8.90 12.97
CA SER A 336 -23.90 9.32 13.38
C SER A 336 -24.94 9.24 12.26
N GLN A 337 -25.93 8.37 12.52
CA GLN A 337 -27.22 8.19 11.85
C GLN A 337 -27.26 7.34 10.58
N LYS A 338 -28.21 6.37 10.62
CA LYS A 338 -28.65 5.39 9.60
C LYS A 338 -27.71 5.13 8.41
N ILE A 339 -27.17 3.92 8.39
CA ILE A 339 -26.54 3.27 7.24
C ILE A 339 -27.50 3.31 6.05
N PRO A 340 -27.14 3.95 4.93
CA PRO A 340 -27.98 3.94 3.76
C PRO A 340 -27.83 2.61 3.03
N ASN A 341 -28.91 1.83 2.93
CA ASN A 341 -28.95 0.54 2.19
C ASN A 341 -28.53 0.65 0.70
N ILE A 342 -28.50 1.87 0.16
CA ILE A 342 -28.14 2.18 -1.23
C ILE A 342 -26.64 1.93 -1.49
N PHE A 343 -25.84 1.91 -0.42
CA PHE A 343 -24.39 1.84 -0.51
C PHE A 343 -23.85 0.42 -0.39
N PHE A 344 -24.55 -0.46 0.33
CA PHE A 344 -24.12 -1.85 0.43
C PHE A 344 -24.53 -2.66 -0.77
N ASP A 345 -23.59 -3.48 -1.26
CA ASP A 345 -23.94 -4.52 -2.21
C ASP A 345 -24.86 -5.57 -1.56
N HIS A 346 -25.38 -6.47 -2.38
CA HIS A 346 -26.28 -7.53 -1.90
C HIS A 346 -25.58 -8.45 -0.88
N VAL A 347 -24.27 -8.64 -1.00
CA VAL A 347 -23.44 -9.50 -0.15
C VAL A 347 -23.33 -8.93 1.28
N LEU A 348 -22.99 -7.64 1.43
CA LEU A 348 -22.90 -6.94 2.71
C LEU A 348 -24.28 -6.69 3.30
N SER A 349 -25.27 -6.38 2.47
CA SER A 349 -26.66 -6.20 2.91
C SER A 349 -27.20 -7.44 3.62
N GLN A 350 -26.88 -8.65 3.14
CA GLN A 350 -27.24 -9.90 3.81
C GLN A 350 -26.59 -10.05 5.19
N VAL A 351 -25.31 -9.68 5.32
CA VAL A 351 -24.58 -9.74 6.60
C VAL A 351 -25.24 -8.85 7.65
N PHE A 352 -25.60 -7.62 7.26
CA PHE A 352 -26.15 -6.61 8.16
C PHE A 352 -27.66 -6.70 8.38
N ASN A 353 -28.36 -7.57 7.65
CA ASN A 353 -29.76 -7.87 7.93
C ASN A 353 -29.97 -8.85 9.09
N THR A 354 -28.90 -9.45 9.62
CA THR A 354 -28.96 -10.30 10.81
C THR A 354 -28.94 -9.49 12.11
N ARG A 355 -29.77 -9.87 13.11
CA ARG A 355 -29.95 -9.14 14.38
C ARG A 355 -28.65 -9.01 15.18
N LYS A 356 -27.80 -10.05 15.15
CA LYS A 356 -26.48 -10.09 15.81
C LYS A 356 -25.52 -9.04 15.22
N ASN A 357 -25.43 -8.96 13.90
CA ASN A 357 -24.50 -8.05 13.23
C ASN A 357 -24.98 -6.60 13.28
N ARG A 358 -26.30 -6.35 13.33
CA ARG A 358 -26.83 -5.00 13.63
C ARG A 358 -26.36 -4.51 14.99
N ASN A 359 -26.41 -5.34 16.03
CA ASN A 359 -25.99 -4.95 17.37
C ASN A 359 -24.46 -4.74 17.47
N ALA A 360 -23.67 -5.60 16.81
CA ALA A 360 -22.21 -5.41 16.72
C ALA A 360 -21.85 -4.08 16.02
N LEU A 361 -22.57 -3.74 14.95
CA LEU A 361 -22.37 -2.47 14.26
C LEU A 361 -22.78 -1.25 15.09
N LEU A 362 -23.81 -1.39 15.93
CA LEU A 362 -24.24 -0.35 16.86
C LEU A 362 -23.23 -0.14 17.99
N ALA A 363 -22.44 -1.15 18.34
CA ALA A 363 -21.43 -1.11 19.40
C ALA A 363 -20.07 -0.54 18.93
N LEU A 364 -19.87 -0.41 17.62
CA LEU A 364 -18.73 0.32 17.02
C LEU A 364 -19.00 1.84 16.90
N LYS A 365 -20.19 2.29 17.31
CA LYS A 365 -20.52 3.71 17.50
C LYS A 365 -19.95 4.19 18.83
#